data_AF-A0A9Q3GBW6-F1
#
_entry.id   AF-A0A9Q3GBW6-F1
#
_cell.length_a   1.000
_cell.length_b   1.000
_cell.length_c   1.000
_cell.angle_alpha   90.00
_cell.angle_beta   90.00
_cell.angle_gamma   90.00
#
_symmetry.space_group_name_H-M   'P 1'
#
loop_
_entity.id
_entity.type
_entity.pdbx_description
1 polymer ?
#
loop_
_entity_poly.entity_id
_entity_poly.type
_entity_poly.pdbx_seq_one_letter_code
_entity_poly.pdbx_strand_id
1 'polypeptide(L)'
;MLRRPPYPAILKTRKEIDKNINELLGMGLIRKKGHNDTVEVTTPVLITWNDGNSRLCGDFRALNKYTKADSYPMHWTNLQRPSS
;
A
#
# COMPACT_ATOMS: atom_id res chain seq x y z
N MET A 1 14.70 -5.57 -8.03
CA MET A 1 14.91 -4.11 -8.03
C MET A 1 13.90 -3.47 -7.08
N LEU A 2 14.35 -2.65 -6.12
CA LEU A 2 13.52 -2.03 -5.08
C LEU A 2 12.88 -0.70 -5.50
N ARG A 3 13.37 -0.11 -6.59
CA ARG A 3 12.69 0.99 -7.27
C ARG A 3 11.79 0.41 -8.35
N ARG A 4 10.49 0.68 -8.24
CA ARG A 4 9.49 0.30 -9.23
C ARG A 4 8.76 1.54 -9.74
N PRO A 5 8.49 1.63 -11.05
CA PRO A 5 7.68 2.69 -11.60
C PRO A 5 6.21 2.52 -11.16
N PRO A 6 5.43 3.61 -11.13
CA PRO A 6 3.98 3.53 -10.95
C PRO A 6 3.32 2.67 -12.03
N TYR A 7 2.24 1.98 -11.66
CA TYR A 7 1.43 1.26 -12.64
C TYR A 7 0.65 2.24 -13.53
N PRO A 8 0.50 1.94 -14.84
CA PRO A 8 -0.43 2.66 -15.68
C PRO A 8 -1.85 2.58 -15.10
N ALA A 9 -2.51 3.73 -14.95
CA ALA A 9 -3.85 3.81 -14.42
C ALA A 9 -4.78 4.56 -15.39
N ILE A 10 -5.99 4.03 -15.59
CA ILE A 10 -7.07 4.70 -16.31
C ILE A 10 -7.63 5.88 -15.48
N LEU A 11 -8.36 6.79 -16.12
CA LEU A 11 -8.84 8.03 -15.49
C LEU A 11 -9.62 7.79 -14.18
N LYS A 12 -10.53 6.81 -14.15
CA LYS A 12 -11.29 6.44 -12.95
C LYS A 12 -10.35 6.06 -11.80
N THR A 13 -9.41 5.17 -12.08
CA THR A 13 -8.43 4.71 -11.09
C THR A 13 -7.54 5.85 -10.61
N ARG A 14 -7.10 6.76 -11.50
CA ARG A 14 -6.30 7.93 -11.10
C ARG A 14 -7.05 8.84 -10.13
N LYS A 15 -8.33 9.15 -10.42
CA LYS A 15 -9.16 9.97 -9.52
C LYS A 15 -9.29 9.36 -8.12
N GLU A 16 -9.46 8.04 -8.05
CA GLU A 16 -9.52 7.34 -6.76
C GLU A 16 -8.17 7.34 -6.03
N ILE A 17 -7.07 7.17 -6.75
CA ILE A 17 -5.71 7.29 -6.18
C ILE A 17 -5.53 8.69 -5.59
N ASP A 18 -5.86 9.74 -6.35
CA ASP A 18 -5.69 11.13 -5.91
C ASP A 18 -6.56 11.44 -4.70
N LYS A 19 -7.80 10.97 -4.68
CA LYS A 19 -8.71 11.08 -3.53
C LYS A 19 -8.08 10.47 -2.27
N ASN A 20 -7.68 9.20 -2.34
CA ASN A 20 -7.10 8.49 -1.19
C ASN A 20 -5.78 9.15 -0.73
N ILE A 21 -4.92 9.58 -1.66
CA ILE A 21 -3.67 10.28 -1.33
C ILE A 21 -3.96 11.60 -0.59
N ASN A 22 -4.93 12.39 -1.06
CA ASN A 22 -5.28 13.65 -0.42
C ASN A 22 -5.88 13.45 0.98
N GLU A 23 -6.69 12.40 1.18
CA GLU A 23 -7.18 12.04 2.52
C GLU A 23 -6.03 11.70 3.47
N LEU A 24 -5.09 10.84 3.03
CA LEU A 24 -3.92 10.47 3.83
C LEU A 24 -3.00 11.67 4.13
N LEU A 25 -2.85 12.59 3.18
CA LEU A 25 -2.12 13.85 3.37
C LEU A 25 -2.83 14.74 4.39
N GLY A 26 -4.15 14.88 4.29
CA GLY A 26 -4.97 15.67 5.22
C GLY A 26 -4.97 15.12 6.65
N MET A 27 -4.87 13.81 6.81
CA MET A 27 -4.71 13.15 8.10
C MET A 27 -3.27 13.21 8.65
N GLY A 28 -2.30 13.69 7.87
CA GLY A 28 -0.89 13.72 8.26
C GLY A 28 -0.21 12.34 8.31
N LEU A 29 -0.81 11.30 7.71
CA LEU A 29 -0.26 9.94 7.69
C LEU A 29 0.86 9.76 6.66
N ILE A 30 0.83 10.55 5.59
CA ILE A 30 1.87 10.58 4.56
C ILE A 30 2.31 12.02 4.27
N ARG A 31 3.46 12.18 3.63
CA ARG A 31 3.96 13.48 3.17
C ARG A 31 4.56 13.37 1.77
N LYS A 32 4.61 14.51 1.07
CA LYS A 32 5.42 14.62 -0.15
C LYS A 32 6.90 14.49 0.21
N LYS A 33 7.62 13.74 -0.61
CA LYS A 33 9.07 13.64 -0.54
C LYS A 33 9.70 15.03 -0.71
N GLY A 34 10.65 15.40 0.17
CA GLY A 34 11.44 16.62 0.05
C GLY A 34 12.49 16.53 -1.06
N HIS A 35 12.96 17.68 -1.53
CA HIS A 35 14.00 17.76 -2.56
C HIS A 35 15.30 17.03 -2.15
N ASN A 36 15.65 17.10 -0.87
CA ASN A 36 16.88 16.51 -0.33
C ASN A 36 16.70 15.08 0.21
N ASP A 37 15.51 14.49 0.11
CA ASP A 37 15.31 13.12 0.58
C ASP A 37 15.95 12.14 -0.42
N THR A 38 16.82 11.25 0.05
CA THR A 38 17.25 10.09 -0.73
C THR A 38 16.15 9.03 -0.67
N VAL A 39 15.72 8.52 -1.83
CA VAL A 39 14.70 7.46 -1.90
C VAL A 39 15.32 6.22 -2.52
N GLU A 40 15.62 5.24 -1.68
CA GLU A 40 16.24 3.98 -2.10
C GLU A 40 15.20 2.96 -2.58
N VAL A 41 13.97 3.06 -2.07
CA VAL A 41 12.87 2.13 -2.32
C VAL A 41 11.64 2.89 -2.81
N THR A 42 10.97 2.40 -3.85
CA THR A 42 9.66 2.91 -4.27
C THR A 42 8.65 1.77 -4.42
N THR A 43 7.49 1.94 -3.78
CA THR A 43 6.39 0.99 -3.83
C THR A 43 5.24 1.60 -4.62
N PRO A 44 4.86 1.02 -5.77
CA PRO A 44 3.73 1.51 -6.53
C PRO A 44 2.44 1.18 -5.78
N VAL A 45 1.45 2.05 -5.93
CA VAL A 45 0.10 1.87 -5.36
C VAL A 45 -0.89 1.49 -6.46
N LEU A 46 -1.95 0.79 -6.06
CA LEU A 46 -3.08 0.44 -6.91
C LEU A 46 -4.39 0.61 -6.14
N ILE A 47 -5.51 0.65 -6.86
CA ILE A 47 -6.84 0.63 -6.26
C ILE A 47 -7.41 -0.77 -6.36
N THR A 48 -7.82 -1.32 -5.22
CA THR A 48 -8.63 -2.54 -5.15
C THR A 48 -10.06 -2.17 -4.83
N TRP A 49 -11.02 -2.74 -5.57
CA TRP A 49 -12.44 -2.50 -5.36
C TRP A 49 -13.05 -3.68 -4.61
N ASN A 50 -13.85 -3.40 -3.59
CA ASN A 50 -14.65 -4.40 -2.88
C ASN A 50 -15.97 -3.79 -2.42
N ASP A 51 -17.10 -4.44 -2.75
CA ASP A 51 -18.45 -4.03 -2.33
C ASP A 51 -18.76 -2.55 -2.58
N GLY A 52 -18.40 -2.05 -3.77
CA GLY A 52 -18.61 -0.65 -4.15
C GLY A 52 -17.60 0.35 -3.58
N ASN A 53 -16.73 -0.08 -2.66
CA ASN A 53 -15.70 0.77 -2.06
C ASN A 53 -14.33 0.55 -2.71
N SER A 54 -13.56 1.61 -2.87
CA SER A 54 -12.16 1.59 -3.32
C SER A 54 -11.21 1.60 -2.12
N ARG A 55 -10.05 0.94 -2.25
CA ARG A 55 -8.96 0.98 -1.27
C ARG A 55 -7.63 1.20 -1.97
N LEU A 56 -6.80 2.09 -1.44
CA LEU A 56 -5.43 2.30 -1.88
C LEU A 56 -4.50 1.23 -1.27
N CYS A 57 -3.88 0.43 -2.12
CA CYS A 57 -3.03 -0.70 -1.72
C CYS A 57 -1.62 -0.54 -2.29
N GLY A 58 -0.59 -0.57 -1.43
CA GLY A 58 0.81 -0.57 -1.86
C GLY A 58 1.31 -1.97 -2.22
N ASP A 59 1.99 -2.11 -3.37
CA ASP A 59 2.64 -3.36 -3.75
C ASP A 59 4.01 -3.52 -3.06
N PHE A 60 3.95 -3.99 -1.81
CA PHE A 60 5.14 -4.24 -1.00
C PHE A 60 5.80 -5.60 -1.26
N ARG A 61 5.38 -6.37 -2.26
CA ARG A 61 5.93 -7.73 -2.49
C ARG A 61 7.45 -7.75 -2.69
N ALA A 62 7.99 -6.74 -3.37
CA ALA A 62 9.43 -6.60 -3.55
C ALA A 62 10.15 -6.22 -2.25
N LEU A 63 9.55 -5.34 -1.44
CA LEU A 63 10.09 -4.91 -0.15
C LEU A 63 10.06 -6.06 0.87
N ASN A 64 8.96 -6.81 0.93
CA ASN A 64 8.78 -7.94 1.84
C ASN A 64 9.75 -9.08 1.55
N LYS A 65 10.19 -9.25 0.29
CA LYS A 65 11.24 -10.22 -0.06
C LYS A 65 12.64 -9.76 0.32
N TYR A 66 12.86 -8.44 0.37
CA TYR A 66 14.15 -7.85 0.70
C TYR A 66 14.37 -7.72 2.20
N THR A 67 13.30 -7.46 2.96
CA THR A 67 13.33 -7.30 4.41
C THR A 67 13.24 -8.65 5.11
N LYS A 68 13.88 -8.76 6.28
CA LYS A 68 13.72 -9.91 7.17
C LYS A 68 12.53 -9.64 8.08
N ALA A 69 11.56 -10.54 8.07
CA ALA A 69 10.42 -10.44 8.97
C ALA A 69 10.88 -10.62 10.43
N ASP A 70 10.48 -9.68 11.29
CA ASP A 70 10.57 -9.84 12.73
C ASP A 70 9.29 -10.50 13.23
N SER A 71 9.39 -11.79 13.55
CA SER A 71 8.23 -12.63 13.82
C SER A 71 7.80 -12.49 15.28
N TYR A 72 6.82 -11.61 15.54
CA TYR A 72 6.11 -11.61 16.82
C TYR A 72 5.05 -12.72 16.84
N PRO A 73 4.99 -13.59 17.87
CA PRO A 73 4.01 -14.67 17.93
C PRO A 73 2.60 -14.09 18.01
N MET A 74 1.84 -14.22 16.93
CA MET A 74 0.40 -13.98 16.94
C MET A 74 -0.31 -15.23 17.43
N HIS A 75 -0.86 -15.16 18.65
CA HIS A 75 -1.69 -16.22 19.17
C HIS A 75 -2.97 -16.31 18.33
N TRP A 76 -3.31 -17.51 17.88
CA TRP A 76 -4.59 -17.76 17.26
C TRP A 76 -5.68 -17.59 18.32
N THR A 77 -6.48 -16.53 18.24
CA THR A 77 -7.77 -16.50 18.93
C THR A 77 -8.74 -17.37 18.13
N ASN A 78 -9.49 -18.25 18.82
CA ASN A 78 -10.39 -19.27 18.27
C ASN A 78 -11.59 -18.76 17.43
N LEU A 79 -11.46 -17.68 16.68
CA LEU A 79 -12.48 -17.19 15.77
C LEU A 79 -12.31 -17.88 14.39
N GLN A 80 -12.98 -19.03 14.30
CA GLN A 80 -13.56 -19.63 13.10
C GLN A 80 -12.64 -19.77 11.89
N ARG A 81 -11.86 -20.86 11.87
CA ARG A 81 -11.55 -21.54 10.63
C ARG A 81 -12.87 -22.13 10.11
N PRO A 82 -13.43 -21.71 8.96
CA PRO A 82 -14.54 -22.44 8.38
C PRO A 82 -14.05 -23.86 8.12
N SER A 83 -14.77 -24.85 8.66
CA SER A 83 -14.52 -26.25 8.36
C SER A 83 -14.58 -26.45 6.84
N SER A 84 -13.54 -27.09 6.32
CA SER A 84 -13.41 -27.53 4.93
C SER A 84 -14.60 -28.36 4.45
#